data_AF-A0A316MA56-F1
#
_entry.id   AF-A0A316MA56-F1
#
_cell.length_a   1.000
_cell.length_b   1.000
_cell.length_c   1.000
_cell.angle_alpha   90.00
_cell.angle_beta   90.00
_cell.angle_gamma   90.00
#
_symmetry.space_group_name_H-M   'P 1'
#
loop_
_entity.id
_entity.type
_entity.pdbx_description
1 polymer ?
#
loop_
_entity_poly.entity_id
_entity_poly.type
_entity_poly.pdbx_seq_one_letter_code
_entity_poly.pdbx_strand_id
1 'polypeptide(L)'
;MRPNSDAPSTGAERVAGLNQSLRLIRQGKARRVYLAGDADRAFAMRVLEALRDAPGCELVVTYTAAELAEMAGVEVPTAVIAESDAPLSGPSAPKGKKTAKAIDK
;
A
#
# COMPACT_ATOMS: atom_id res chain seq x y z
N MET A 1 30.58 11.69 19.23
CA MET A 1 30.05 12.14 17.91
C MET A 1 29.85 10.89 17.07
N ARG A 2 28.67 10.42 16.64
CA ARG A 2 27.24 10.78 16.63
C ARG A 2 26.43 9.47 16.83
N PRO A 3 25.19 9.47 17.34
CA PRO A 3 24.29 8.32 17.23
C PRO A 3 23.53 8.37 15.89
N ASN A 4 23.28 7.26 15.21
CA ASN A 4 22.31 7.25 14.10
C ASN A 4 21.63 5.88 13.93
N SER A 5 20.48 5.75 14.60
CA SER A 5 19.22 5.16 14.12
C SER A 5 19.27 4.06 13.05
N ASP A 6 19.39 2.80 13.48
CA ASP A 6 18.92 1.64 12.71
C ASP A 6 17.59 1.17 13.34
N ALA A 7 16.50 1.82 12.94
CA ALA A 7 15.17 1.24 13.11
C ALA A 7 15.09 -0.02 12.21
N PRO A 8 14.52 -1.14 12.65
CA PRO A 8 14.23 -2.22 11.72
C PRO A 8 13.08 -1.76 10.81
N SER A 9 13.39 -1.11 9.69
CA SER A 9 12.47 -1.01 8.56
C SER A 9 12.32 -2.40 7.96
N THR A 10 11.53 -3.24 8.61
CA THR A 10 11.17 -4.59 8.16
C THR A 10 10.61 -4.48 6.75
N GLY A 11 11.40 -4.94 5.77
CA GLY A 11 11.25 -4.64 4.35
C GLY A 11 10.08 -5.36 3.69
N ALA A 12 8.86 -4.90 3.95
CA ALA A 12 7.67 -5.35 3.23
C ALA A 12 7.52 -4.57 1.92
N GLU A 13 7.39 -5.27 0.79
CA GLU A 13 7.07 -4.64 -0.50
C GLU A 13 5.57 -4.39 -0.56
N ARG A 14 5.21 -3.11 -0.74
CA ARG A 14 3.83 -2.65 -0.89
C ARG A 14 3.59 -2.23 -2.34
N VAL A 15 2.49 -2.70 -2.91
CA VAL A 15 2.03 -2.27 -4.23
C VAL A 15 0.65 -1.64 -4.11
N ALA A 16 0.46 -0.56 -4.84
CA ALA A 16 -0.77 0.22 -4.87
C ALA A 16 -1.51 -0.02 -6.19
N GLY A 17 -2.83 -0.22 -6.10
CA GLY A 17 -3.71 -0.31 -7.27
C GLY A 17 -4.16 -1.72 -7.62
N LEU A 18 -5.35 -1.79 -8.21
CA LEU A 18 -6.11 -3.04 -8.36
C LEU A 18 -5.32 -4.13 -9.09
N ASN A 19 -4.82 -3.87 -10.29
CA ASN A 19 -4.16 -4.90 -11.10
C ASN A 19 -2.84 -5.40 -10.48
N GLN A 20 -2.10 -4.52 -9.79
CA GLN A 20 -0.85 -4.89 -9.12
C GLN A 20 -1.14 -5.73 -7.88
N SER A 21 -2.09 -5.29 -7.05
CA SER A 21 -2.54 -6.01 -5.86
C SER A 21 -3.11 -7.38 -6.22
N LEU A 22 -4.01 -7.45 -7.21
CA LEU A 22 -4.56 -8.71 -7.72
C LEU A 22 -3.47 -9.66 -8.20
N ARG A 23 -2.44 -9.13 -8.89
CA ARG A 23 -1.32 -9.93 -9.38
C ARG A 23 -0.48 -10.52 -8.24
N LEU A 24 -0.27 -9.80 -7.12
CA LEU A 24 0.43 -10.33 -5.95
C LEU A 24 -0.42 -11.35 -5.18
N ILE A 25 -1.72 -11.07 -5.00
CA ILE A 25 -2.67 -11.98 -4.33
C ILE A 25 -2.73 -13.31 -5.08
N ARG A 26 -2.89 -13.29 -6.41
CA ARG A 26 -2.93 -14.49 -7.25
C ARG A 26 -1.60 -15.25 -7.29
N GLN A 27 -0.49 -14.59 -7.00
CA GLN A 27 0.82 -15.25 -6.87
C GLN A 27 1.04 -15.87 -5.48
N GLY A 28 0.11 -15.70 -4.54
CA GLY A 28 0.27 -16.15 -3.16
C GLY A 28 1.39 -15.42 -2.41
N LYS A 29 1.82 -14.26 -2.91
CA LYS A 29 2.90 -13.45 -2.31
C LYS A 29 2.36 -12.38 -1.37
N ALA A 30 1.09 -12.00 -1.53
CA ALA A 30 0.45 -11.05 -0.64
C ALA A 30 0.18 -11.70 0.72
N ARG A 31 0.65 -11.04 1.78
CA ARG A 31 0.38 -11.42 3.17
C ARG A 31 -0.76 -10.60 3.76
N ARG A 32 -0.86 -9.33 3.36
CA ARG A 32 -1.86 -8.38 3.84
C ARG A 32 -2.40 -7.56 2.67
N VAL A 33 -3.71 -7.32 2.68
CA VAL A 33 -4.39 -6.46 1.72
C VAL A 33 -5.19 -5.43 2.49
N TYR A 34 -4.92 -4.17 2.20
CA TYR A 34 -5.66 -3.04 2.72
C TYR A 34 -6.65 -2.58 1.66
N LEU A 35 -7.93 -2.53 2.00
CA LEU A 35 -9.02 -2.06 1.13
C LEU A 35 -9.61 -0.79 1.75
N ALA A 36 -9.92 0.19 0.91
CA ALA A 36 -10.52 1.41 1.41
C ALA A 36 -11.98 1.19 1.80
N GLY A 37 -12.40 1.71 2.96
CA GLY A 37 -13.79 1.64 3.40
C GLY A 37 -14.75 2.49 2.55
N ASP A 38 -14.22 3.51 1.87
CA ASP A 38 -14.91 4.37 0.91
C ASP A 38 -14.78 3.88 -0.54
N ALA A 39 -14.18 2.71 -0.77
CA ALA A 39 -14.09 2.13 -2.11
C ALA A 39 -15.47 1.74 -2.66
N ASP A 40 -15.65 1.89 -3.98
CA ASP A 40 -16.84 1.43 -4.67
C ASP A 40 -17.14 -0.05 -4.37
N ARG A 41 -18.41 -0.38 -4.15
CA ARG A 41 -18.83 -1.76 -3.86
C ARG A 41 -18.39 -2.75 -4.95
N ALA A 42 -18.50 -2.36 -6.22
CA ALA A 42 -18.05 -3.20 -7.33
C ALA A 42 -16.54 -3.46 -7.28
N PHE A 43 -15.76 -2.48 -6.82
CA PHE A 43 -14.32 -2.57 -6.65
C PHE A 43 -13.96 -3.50 -5.49
N ALA A 44 -14.58 -3.29 -4.32
CA ALA A 44 -14.41 -4.12 -3.13
C ALA A 44 -14.69 -5.60 -3.42
N MET A 45 -15.78 -5.90 -4.15
CA MET A 45 -16.13 -7.27 -4.54
C MET A 45 -15.01 -7.96 -5.32
N ARG A 46 -14.35 -7.28 -6.27
CA ARG A 46 -13.25 -7.90 -7.06
C ARG A 46 -12.05 -8.26 -6.19
N VAL A 47 -11.75 -7.44 -5.19
CA VAL A 47 -10.66 -7.70 -4.24
C VAL A 47 -11.01 -8.89 -3.34
N LEU A 48 -12.24 -8.94 -2.83
CA LEU A 48 -12.74 -10.06 -2.04
C LEU A 48 -12.74 -11.38 -2.81
N GLU A 49 -13.13 -11.36 -4.08
CA GLU A 49 -13.05 -12.53 -4.96
C GLU A 49 -11.62 -13.04 -5.09
N ALA A 50 -10.64 -12.16 -5.29
CA ALA A 50 -9.25 -12.57 -5.40
C ALA A 50 -8.67 -13.10 -4.08
N LEU A 51 -9.10 -12.55 -2.95
CA LEU A 51 -8.70 -13.03 -1.63
C LEU A 51 -9.23 -14.43 -1.32
N ARG A 52 -10.38 -14.81 -1.90
CA ARG A 52 -10.93 -16.16 -1.76
C ARG A 52 -9.98 -17.24 -2.27
N ASP A 53 -9.21 -16.94 -3.31
CA ASP A 53 -8.23 -17.84 -3.91
C ASP A 53 -6.84 -17.77 -3.24
N ALA A 54 -6.66 -16.91 -2.23
CA ALA A 54 -5.39 -16.69 -1.53
C ALA A 54 -5.51 -16.96 -0.02
N PRO A 55 -5.54 -18.25 0.39
CA PRO A 55 -5.59 -18.62 1.80
C PRO A 55 -4.32 -18.13 2.51
N GLY A 56 -4.48 -17.29 3.54
CA GLY A 56 -3.37 -16.72 4.33
C GLY A 56 -3.16 -15.22 4.14
N CYS A 57 -3.95 -14.55 3.30
CA CYS A 57 -3.94 -13.11 3.18
C CYS A 57 -4.92 -12.46 4.17
N GLU A 58 -4.44 -11.53 5.00
CA GLU A 58 -5.25 -10.75 5.94
C GLU A 58 -5.87 -9.53 5.23
N LEU A 59 -7.18 -9.31 5.39
CA LEU A 59 -7.90 -8.15 4.84
C LEU A 59 -8.13 -7.09 5.91
N VAL A 60 -7.73 -5.85 5.63
CA VAL A 60 -7.91 -4.69 6.51
C VAL A 60 -8.73 -3.61 5.81
N VAL A 61 -9.85 -3.18 6.40
CA VAL A 61 -10.80 -2.21 5.79
C VAL A 61 -11.01 -0.96 6.66
N THR A 62 -10.00 -0.56 7.42
CA THR A 62 -10.10 0.51 8.43
C THR A 62 -9.71 1.90 7.90
N TYR A 63 -9.25 2.01 6.66
CA TYR A 63 -8.68 3.23 6.09
C TYR A 63 -9.47 3.72 4.88
N THR A 64 -9.35 4.99 4.56
CA THR A 64 -9.87 5.62 3.33
C THR A 64 -8.87 5.54 2.18
N ALA A 65 -9.32 5.74 0.95
CA ALA A 65 -8.45 5.67 -0.23
C ALA A 65 -7.31 6.72 -0.19
N ALA A 66 -7.54 7.85 0.48
CA ALA A 66 -6.53 8.88 0.71
C ALA A 66 -5.47 8.45 1.74
N GLU A 67 -5.89 7.87 2.86
CA GLU A 67 -4.98 7.37 3.90
C GLU A 67 -4.15 6.19 3.39
N LEU A 68 -4.76 5.31 2.59
CA LEU A 68 -4.04 4.26 1.89
C LEU A 68 -2.97 4.85 0.96
N ALA A 69 -3.34 5.81 0.10
CA ALA A 69 -2.39 6.47 -0.79
C ALA A 69 -1.21 7.09 -0.02
N GLU A 70 -1.48 7.75 1.11
CA GLU A 70 -0.43 8.29 1.99
C GLU A 70 0.47 7.19 2.57
N MET A 71 -0.11 6.09 3.06
CA MET A 71 0.62 4.94 3.60
C MET A 71 1.46 4.18 2.55
N ALA A 72 1.01 4.15 1.30
CA ALA A 72 1.78 3.61 0.17
C ALA A 72 2.81 4.60 -0.37
N GLY A 73 2.71 5.88 0.01
CA GLY A 73 3.43 6.94 -0.66
C GLY A 73 3.04 7.00 -2.14
N VAL A 74 1.77 7.22 -2.45
CA VAL A 74 1.28 7.43 -3.82
C VAL A 74 0.48 8.72 -3.81
N GLU A 75 0.66 9.56 -4.82
CA GLU A 75 -0.03 10.86 -4.92
C GLU A 75 -1.52 10.69 -5.29
N VAL A 76 -1.87 9.56 -5.91
CA VAL A 76 -3.23 9.25 -6.38
C VAL A 76 -3.99 8.45 -5.32
N PRO A 77 -5.26 8.81 -5.01
CA PRO A 77 -6.12 8.04 -4.12
C PRO A 77 -6.16 6.57 -4.53
N THR A 78 -5.83 5.69 -3.58
CA THR A 78 -5.62 4.26 -3.84
C THR A 78 -6.60 3.46 -3.01
N ALA A 79 -7.55 2.81 -3.68
CA ALA A 79 -8.57 2.02 -3.00
C ALA A 79 -8.05 0.67 -2.47
N VAL A 80 -6.88 0.19 -2.91
CA VAL A 80 -6.30 -1.09 -2.46
C VAL A 80 -4.79 -1.10 -2.46
N ILE A 81 -4.19 -1.64 -1.40
CA ILE A 81 -2.75 -1.88 -1.25
C ILE A 81 -2.54 -3.34 -0.88
N ALA A 82 -1.62 -4.01 -1.56
CA ALA A 82 -1.15 -5.33 -1.15
C ALA A 82 0.27 -5.22 -0.58
N GLU A 83 0.49 -5.85 0.56
CA GLU A 83 1.77 -5.94 1.26
C GLU A 83 2.28 -7.39 1.21
N SER A 84 3.55 -7.56 0.85
CA SER A 84 4.25 -8.84 0.79
C SER A 84 5.52 -8.83 1.63
N ASP A 85 5.96 -10.00 2.10
CA ASP A 85 7.13 -10.18 2.98
C ASP A 85 8.47 -10.19 2.20
N ALA A 86 8.45 -9.86 0.91
CA ALA A 86 9.64 -9.96 0.05
C ALA A 86 10.68 -8.88 0.39
N PRO A 87 11.94 -9.23 0.68
CA PRO A 87 12.99 -8.26 0.96
C PRO A 87 13.36 -7.47 -0.31
N LEU A 88 12.98 -6.19 -0.29
CA LEU A 88 13.36 -5.07 -1.14
C LEU A 88 14.47 -5.32 -2.18
N SER A 89 14.09 -5.30 -3.46
CA SER A 89 14.93 -4.68 -4.49
C SER A 89 14.45 -3.23 -4.73
N GLY A 90 14.95 -2.32 -3.90
CA GLY A 90 14.94 -0.86 -4.14
C GLY A 90 13.75 -0.07 -3.56
N PRO A 91 13.96 1.21 -3.22
CA PRO A 91 12.92 2.06 -2.64
C PRO A 91 11.93 2.47 -3.74
N SER A 92 10.74 1.89 -3.74
CA SER A 92 9.59 2.53 -4.40
C SER A 92 9.06 3.63 -3.49
N ALA A 93 9.89 4.66 -3.30
CA ALA A 93 9.43 5.95 -2.82
C ALA A 93 8.58 6.60 -3.93
N PRO A 94 7.47 7.29 -3.62
CA PRO A 94 7.01 8.32 -4.52
C PRO A 94 8.10 9.38 -4.65
N LYS A 95 8.59 9.56 -5.87
CA LYS A 95 9.17 10.82 -6.29
C LYS A 95 8.08 11.90 -6.19
N GLY A 96 8.11 12.70 -5.15
CA GLY A 96 7.21 13.84 -4.98
C GLY A 96 7.71 14.77 -3.87
N LYS A 97 8.61 15.68 -4.24
CA LYS A 97 9.20 16.66 -3.33
C LYS A 97 8.10 17.55 -2.72
N LYS A 98 7.90 17.52 -1.40
CA LYS A 98 7.42 18.73 -0.70
C LYS A 98 8.60 19.70 -0.63
N THR A 99 8.51 20.82 -1.32
CA THR A 99 9.19 22.04 -0.89
C THR A 99 8.20 23.18 -0.98
N ALA A 100 8.01 23.78 0.19
CA ALA A 100 7.09 24.86 0.47
C ALA A 100 7.22 26.02 -0.53
N LYS A 101 6.09 26.66 -0.82
CA LYS A 101 6.13 28.11 -1.02
C LYS A 101 5.48 28.75 0.20
N ALA A 102 6.34 29.33 1.03
CA ALA A 102 5.98 30.16 2.15
C ALA A 102 5.14 31.36 1.68
N ILE A 103 4.22 31.72 2.57
CA ILE A 103 3.37 32.92 2.67
C ILE A 103 4.15 34.26 2.75
N ASP A 104 3.40 35.36 2.61
CA ASP A 104 3.69 36.79 2.87
C ASP A 104 4.29 37.56 1.66
N LYS A 105 3.74 38.67 1.15
CA LYS A 105 2.99 39.78 1.76
C LYS A 105 2.21 40.57 0.70
#